data_AF-A0A8D9HE40-F1
#
_entry.id   AF-A0A8D9HE40-F1
#
_cell.length_a   1.000
_cell.length_b   1.000
_cell.length_c   1.000
_cell.angle_alpha   90.00
_cell.angle_beta   90.00
_cell.angle_gamma   90.00
#
_symmetry.space_group_name_H-M   'P 1'
#
loop_
_entity.id
_entity.type
_entity.pdbx_description
1 polymer ?
#
loop_
_entity_poly.entity_id
_entity_poly.type
_entity_poly.pdbx_seq_one_letter_code
_entity_poly.pdbx_strand_id
1 'polypeptide(L)'
;MESKSTSGVVRRKPPSFRFYPYTSGSASGKKDMKDEVIRLGVEFSVSVAESMFLLCDDIRTMLFISLTLWKYVLPEGNPVVERLFLLIHYIYSKDIKPKNGVLYQNGEGKSAQWNLIKTTWNDFVCGIIVLNRLVLVLRVKDCSYDDRLLLSAIAKYKQELKNLEGKLRSAKDVSEANGFARETIKSNIFPFWKSLFDEQGRDFAKQELKDEVVRLGVELSLYIAQAMFLLCDDIRSMLWLCYKLWREAGRRYIYPNSLVLERVLRVIHYVYFKYIEPKNGVYRNGGLSVQIRLAIPTWENFDDVILSLNVLVLVLRQEGRCASGRNFMSSMEEQLKKVEEKLRCGKVVSEANGFRREVIEASFFGLWKSLFNKETTNNEATQTLKVIKNRILHDLFQPLHNEVAPPP
;
A
#
# COMPACT_ATOMS: atom_id res chain seq x y z
N MET A 1 68.80 71.20 9.95
CA MET A 1 67.37 70.95 9.73
C MET A 1 67.26 69.72 8.85
N GLU A 2 66.95 68.59 9.47
CA GLU A 2 66.87 67.27 8.82
C GLU A 2 65.48 67.06 8.21
N SER A 3 65.45 66.59 6.96
CA SER A 3 64.24 66.24 6.23
C SER A 3 63.76 64.83 6.62
N LYS A 4 62.62 64.74 7.32
CA LYS A 4 61.92 63.47 7.58
C LYS A 4 61.00 63.08 6.43
N SER A 5 61.17 61.84 5.99
CA SER A 5 60.43 61.13 4.96
C SER A 5 58.97 60.83 5.37
N THR A 6 58.08 61.01 4.41
CA THR A 6 56.64 60.76 4.43
C THR A 6 56.28 59.30 4.73
N SER A 7 55.41 59.11 5.72
CA SER A 7 54.77 57.86 6.12
C SER A 7 53.90 57.28 4.99
N GLY A 8 54.34 56.15 4.41
CA GLY A 8 53.52 55.32 3.52
C GLY A 8 52.56 54.44 4.31
N VAL A 9 51.28 54.56 4.02
CA VAL A 9 50.21 53.72 4.59
C VAL A 9 50.37 52.28 4.13
N VAL A 10 50.67 51.37 5.06
CA VAL A 10 50.70 49.92 4.81
C VAL A 10 49.25 49.41 4.70
N ARG A 11 48.77 49.20 3.47
CA ARG A 11 47.56 48.42 3.21
C ARG A 11 47.81 46.97 3.66
N ARG A 12 47.11 46.51 4.71
CA ARG A 12 47.07 45.10 5.11
C ARG A 12 46.53 44.26 3.94
N LYS A 13 47.34 43.32 3.44
CA LYS A 13 46.86 42.27 2.53
C LYS A 13 45.77 41.45 3.26
N PRO A 14 44.64 41.12 2.60
CA PRO A 14 43.66 40.21 3.18
C PRO A 14 44.32 38.84 3.41
N PRO A 15 43.93 38.09 4.45
CA PRO A 15 44.51 36.78 4.73
C PRO A 15 44.31 35.87 3.51
N SER A 16 45.40 35.29 3.02
CA SER A 16 45.36 34.27 1.98
C SER A 16 44.47 33.13 2.48
N PHE A 17 43.30 32.95 1.86
CA PHE A 17 42.50 31.76 2.04
C PHE A 17 43.37 30.56 1.66
N ARG A 18 43.80 29.78 2.65
CA ARG A 18 44.34 28.43 2.41
C ARG A 18 43.20 27.63 1.78
N PHE A 19 43.26 27.45 0.48
CA PHE A 19 42.56 26.36 -0.19
C PHE A 19 43.06 25.06 0.45
N TYR A 20 42.24 24.49 1.34
CA TYR A 20 42.37 23.08 1.66
C TYR A 20 42.07 22.30 0.38
N PRO A 21 42.90 21.31 0.00
CA PRO A 21 42.58 20.47 -1.14
C PRO A 21 41.32 19.68 -0.75
N TYR A 22 40.19 20.04 -1.35
CA TYR A 22 39.03 19.17 -1.39
C TYR A 22 39.50 17.91 -2.12
N THR A 23 39.70 16.82 -1.38
CA THR A 23 39.69 15.49 -1.97
C THR A 23 38.32 15.36 -2.62
N SER A 24 38.29 15.50 -3.95
CA SER A 24 37.15 15.17 -4.77
C SER A 24 36.73 13.75 -4.38
N GLY A 25 35.59 13.61 -3.70
CA GLY A 25 35.10 12.32 -3.24
C GLY A 25 35.04 11.37 -4.44
N SER A 26 35.81 10.29 -4.40
CA SER A 26 35.83 9.31 -5.48
C SER A 26 34.42 8.72 -5.64
N ALA A 27 34.02 8.43 -6.88
CA ALA A 27 32.72 7.81 -7.17
C ALA A 27 32.45 6.52 -6.37
N SER A 28 33.50 5.87 -5.84
CA SER A 28 33.40 4.72 -4.93
C SER A 28 32.77 5.06 -3.57
N GLY A 29 33.11 6.20 -2.96
CA GLY A 29 32.61 6.57 -1.63
C GLY A 29 31.10 6.80 -1.60
N LYS A 30 30.54 7.43 -2.64
CA LYS A 30 29.08 7.62 -2.76
C LYS A 30 28.33 6.32 -3.00
N LYS A 31 28.95 5.33 -3.65
CA LYS A 31 28.35 4.00 -3.82
C LYS A 31 28.27 3.27 -2.49
N ASP A 32 29.35 3.27 -1.72
CA ASP A 32 29.39 2.63 -0.39
C ASP A 32 28.37 3.26 0.57
N MET A 33 28.18 4.58 0.50
CA MET A 33 27.15 5.27 1.29
C MET A 33 25.72 4.90 0.87
N LYS A 34 25.45 4.71 -0.44
CA LYS A 34 24.15 4.22 -0.92
C LYS A 34 23.87 2.81 -0.41
N ASP A 35 24.85 1.93 -0.48
CA ASP A 35 24.74 0.56 0.01
C ASP A 35 24.50 0.53 1.53
N GLU A 36 25.16 1.41 2.30
CA GLU A 36 24.90 1.53 3.73
C GLU A 36 23.51 2.09 4.03
N VAL A 37 23.03 3.09 3.27
CA VAL A 37 21.66 3.62 3.42
C VAL A 37 20.60 2.58 3.05
N ILE A 38 20.85 1.74 2.03
CA ILE A 38 20.00 0.58 1.70
C ILE A 38 19.95 -0.36 2.91
N ARG A 39 21.10 -0.76 3.47
CA ARG A 39 21.16 -1.65 4.64
C ARG A 39 20.39 -1.05 5.82
N LEU A 40 20.59 0.23 6.13
CA LEU A 40 19.91 0.92 7.22
C LEU A 40 18.39 1.00 6.99
N GLY A 41 17.94 1.21 5.75
CA GLY A 41 16.52 1.16 5.41
C GLY A 41 15.90 -0.23 5.58
N VAL A 42 16.64 -1.29 5.26
CA VAL A 42 16.22 -2.68 5.52
C VAL A 42 16.12 -2.93 7.02
N GLU A 43 17.13 -2.58 7.82
CA GLU A 43 17.09 -2.75 9.28
C GLU A 43 15.92 -1.96 9.91
N PHE A 44 15.69 -0.72 9.47
CA PHE A 44 14.54 0.05 9.92
C PHE A 44 13.20 -0.60 9.57
N SER A 45 13.10 -1.15 8.35
CA SER A 45 11.92 -1.88 7.88
C SER A 45 11.65 -3.13 8.71
N VAL A 46 12.70 -3.81 9.15
CA VAL A 46 12.59 -4.98 10.03
C VAL A 46 12.04 -4.59 11.39
N SER A 47 12.43 -3.44 11.95
CA SER A 47 11.83 -2.93 13.21
C SER A 47 10.35 -2.56 13.06
N VAL A 48 9.96 -2.02 11.90
CA VAL A 48 8.54 -1.77 11.57
C VAL A 48 7.78 -3.09 11.45
N ALA A 49 8.36 -4.07 10.76
CA ALA A 49 7.80 -5.42 10.63
C ALA A 49 7.58 -6.08 11.99
N GLU A 50 8.60 -6.12 12.84
CA GLU A 50 8.55 -6.66 14.20
C GLU A 50 7.41 -6.02 15.00
N SER A 51 7.22 -4.70 14.87
CA SER A 51 6.11 -3.99 15.50
C SER A 51 4.73 -4.41 14.97
N MET A 52 4.63 -4.76 13.69
CA MET A 52 3.38 -5.30 13.13
C MET A 52 3.08 -6.69 13.69
N PHE A 53 4.10 -7.55 13.87
CA PHE A 53 3.94 -8.86 14.51
C PHE A 53 3.63 -8.76 16.01
N LEU A 54 4.18 -7.76 16.71
CA LEU A 54 3.83 -7.49 18.11
C LEU A 54 2.36 -7.12 18.30
N LEU A 55 1.75 -6.52 17.29
CA LEU A 55 0.37 -6.03 17.33
C LEU A 55 -0.59 -6.87 16.50
N CYS A 56 -0.16 -8.01 15.93
CA CYS A 56 -0.98 -8.76 14.98
C CYS A 56 -2.26 -9.33 15.61
N ASP A 57 -2.29 -9.49 16.93
CA ASP A 57 -3.49 -9.91 17.66
C ASP A 57 -4.56 -8.80 17.74
N ASP A 58 -4.16 -7.52 17.61
CA ASP A 58 -5.06 -6.38 17.41
C ASP A 58 -4.76 -5.70 16.06
N ILE A 59 -5.33 -6.31 15.02
CA ILE A 59 -5.20 -5.86 13.62
C ILE A 59 -5.60 -4.40 13.46
N ARG A 60 -6.58 -3.89 14.22
CA ARG A 60 -7.01 -2.50 14.11
C ARG A 60 -5.91 -1.57 14.60
N THR A 61 -5.30 -1.86 15.74
CA THR A 61 -4.20 -1.06 16.29
C THR A 61 -2.95 -1.16 15.42
N MET A 62 -2.62 -2.34 14.89
CA MET A 62 -1.53 -2.52 13.93
C MET A 62 -1.73 -1.69 12.66
N LEU A 63 -2.90 -1.76 12.04
CA LEU A 63 -3.23 -0.99 10.83
C LEU A 63 -3.30 0.51 11.12
N PHE A 64 -3.78 0.91 12.31
CA PHE A 64 -3.79 2.29 12.74
C PHE A 64 -2.38 2.87 12.85
N ILE A 65 -1.44 2.16 13.47
CA ILE A 65 -0.02 2.57 13.55
C ILE A 65 0.59 2.66 12.15
N SER A 66 0.38 1.65 11.32
CA SER A 66 0.87 1.60 9.95
C SER A 66 0.40 2.82 9.14
N LEU A 67 -0.88 3.17 9.26
CA LEU A 67 -1.46 4.37 8.64
C LEU A 67 -0.92 5.66 9.25
N THR A 68 -0.72 5.69 10.57
CA THR A 68 -0.24 6.88 11.28
C THR A 68 1.21 7.17 10.88
N LEU A 69 2.05 6.14 10.71
CA LEU A 69 3.43 6.27 10.22
C LEU A 69 3.45 6.79 8.78
N TRP A 70 2.46 6.39 7.99
CA TRP A 70 2.27 6.90 6.63
C TRP A 70 1.77 8.35 6.59
N LYS A 71 0.78 8.73 7.43
CA LYS A 71 0.14 10.06 7.42
C LYS A 71 0.95 11.16 8.11
N TYR A 72 1.57 10.87 9.26
CA TYR A 72 2.12 11.92 10.13
C TYR A 72 3.53 12.38 9.74
N VAL A 73 4.24 11.67 8.86
CA VAL A 73 5.66 11.99 8.61
C VAL A 73 5.90 12.99 7.46
N LEU A 74 4.94 13.24 6.55
CA LEU A 74 4.90 14.33 5.52
C LEU A 74 6.15 14.51 4.61
N PRO A 75 6.10 15.25 3.46
CA PRO A 75 5.06 15.50 2.48
C PRO A 75 5.15 14.53 1.27
N GLU A 76 4.28 14.76 0.29
CA GLU A 76 4.13 14.10 -1.02
C GLU A 76 5.44 13.59 -1.68
N GLY A 77 5.41 12.38 -2.24
CA GLY A 77 6.51 11.82 -3.03
C GLY A 77 7.75 11.33 -2.24
N ASN A 78 7.63 11.11 -0.94
CA ASN A 78 8.73 10.59 -0.10
C ASN A 78 9.05 9.12 -0.42
N PRO A 79 10.21 8.81 -1.01
CA PRO A 79 10.52 7.48 -1.49
C PRO A 79 10.76 6.47 -0.36
N VAL A 80 11.15 6.91 0.84
CA VAL A 80 11.29 6.04 2.03
C VAL A 80 9.93 5.57 2.52
N VAL A 81 8.96 6.47 2.59
CA VAL A 81 7.59 6.14 3.00
C VAL A 81 6.94 5.17 2.01
N GLU A 82 7.18 5.33 0.70
CA GLU A 82 6.72 4.37 -0.32
C GLU A 82 7.24 2.95 -0.06
N ARG A 83 8.54 2.80 0.29
CA ARG A 83 9.15 1.48 0.57
C ARG A 83 8.61 0.88 1.87
N LEU A 84 8.42 1.69 2.90
CA LEU A 84 7.83 1.24 4.16
C LEU A 84 6.37 0.84 3.99
N PHE A 85 5.64 1.53 3.13
CA PHE A 85 4.26 1.15 2.84
C PHE A 85 4.19 -0.17 2.05
N LEU A 86 5.07 -0.37 1.07
CA LEU A 86 5.21 -1.64 0.35
C LEU A 86 5.51 -2.81 1.28
N LEU A 87 6.44 -2.58 2.20
CA LEU A 87 6.77 -3.50 3.29
C LEU A 87 5.53 -3.85 4.12
N ILE A 88 4.82 -2.83 4.63
CA ILE A 88 3.63 -3.02 5.47
C ILE A 88 2.60 -3.85 4.70
N HIS A 89 2.36 -3.53 3.43
CA HIS A 89 1.44 -4.30 2.59
C HIS A 89 1.91 -5.75 2.41
N TYR A 90 3.19 -5.96 2.07
CA TYR A 90 3.77 -7.28 1.87
C TYR A 90 3.60 -8.17 3.12
N ILE A 91 4.00 -7.66 4.28
CA ILE A 91 3.91 -8.38 5.55
C ILE A 91 2.46 -8.66 5.91
N TYR A 92 1.59 -7.66 5.74
CA TYR A 92 0.18 -7.82 6.02
C TYR A 92 -0.46 -8.93 5.17
N SER A 93 -0.23 -8.93 3.86
CA SER A 93 -0.84 -9.89 2.94
C SER A 93 -0.24 -11.29 3.03
N LYS A 94 1.08 -11.41 3.24
CA LYS A 94 1.79 -12.70 3.18
C LYS A 94 1.94 -13.35 4.54
N ASP A 95 2.26 -12.58 5.57
CA ASP A 95 2.78 -13.11 6.82
C ASP A 95 1.78 -12.97 7.99
N ILE A 96 0.92 -11.95 7.97
CA ILE A 96 -0.08 -11.72 9.02
C ILE A 96 -1.44 -12.27 8.59
N LYS A 97 -1.82 -13.43 9.15
CA LYS A 97 -3.19 -13.94 8.98
C LYS A 97 -4.13 -13.25 9.98
N PRO A 98 -5.25 -12.67 9.53
CA PRO A 98 -6.25 -12.14 10.43
C PRO A 98 -6.82 -13.28 11.29
N LYS A 99 -6.50 -13.31 12.59
CA LYS A 99 -7.19 -14.20 13.53
C LYS A 99 -8.61 -13.65 13.73
N ASN A 100 -9.63 -14.51 13.67
CA ASN A 100 -11.02 -14.13 13.96
C ASN A 100 -11.06 -13.49 15.36
N GLY A 101 -11.28 -12.17 15.40
CA GLY A 101 -10.85 -11.33 16.50
C GLY A 101 -11.48 -11.64 17.84
N VAL A 102 -10.66 -11.61 18.89
CA VAL A 102 -11.15 -11.25 20.23
C VAL A 102 -11.46 -9.75 20.17
N LEU A 103 -12.74 -9.43 19.97
CA LEU A 103 -13.25 -8.08 20.07
C LEU A 103 -13.16 -7.64 21.53
N TYR A 104 -12.20 -6.79 21.88
CA TYR A 104 -12.31 -6.01 23.10
C TYR A 104 -13.45 -5.00 22.90
N GLN A 105 -14.65 -5.36 23.34
CA GLN A 105 -15.85 -4.53 23.22
C GLN A 105 -15.78 -3.24 24.05
N ASN A 106 -14.85 -3.15 25.00
CA ASN A 106 -14.65 -1.97 25.82
C ASN A 106 -13.19 -1.56 25.67
N GLY A 107 -12.92 -0.30 25.31
CA GLY A 107 -11.61 0.26 24.93
C GLY A 107 -10.53 0.29 26.02
N GLU A 108 -10.47 -0.72 26.88
CA GLU A 108 -9.53 -0.85 28.00
C GLU A 108 -8.48 -1.97 27.82
N GLY A 109 -8.46 -2.64 26.68
CA GLY A 109 -7.38 -3.60 26.35
C GLY A 109 -6.08 -2.90 25.94
N LYS A 110 -5.46 -2.09 26.80
CA LYS A 110 -4.11 -1.55 26.53
C LYS A 110 -3.08 -2.67 26.72
N SER A 111 -2.85 -3.44 25.67
CA SER A 111 -1.82 -4.50 25.67
C SER A 111 -0.45 -3.89 26.00
N ALA A 112 0.40 -4.65 26.72
CA ALA A 112 1.76 -4.22 27.04
C ALA A 112 2.56 -3.87 25.76
N GLN A 113 2.25 -4.57 24.66
CA GLN A 113 2.79 -4.34 23.33
C GLN A 113 2.41 -2.96 22.78
N TRP A 114 1.15 -2.52 22.93
CA TRP A 114 0.74 -1.18 22.51
C TRP A 114 1.47 -0.07 23.28
N ASN A 115 1.70 -0.26 24.58
CA ASN A 115 2.47 0.70 25.36
C ASN A 115 3.94 0.74 24.91
N LEU A 116 4.54 -0.40 24.56
CA LEU A 116 5.87 -0.46 23.96
C LEU A 116 5.92 0.28 22.61
N ILE A 117 4.93 0.10 21.73
CA ILE A 117 4.92 0.80 20.44
C ILE A 117 4.72 2.31 20.60
N LYS A 118 3.98 2.75 21.62
CA LYS A 118 3.87 4.17 21.95
C LYS A 118 5.20 4.79 22.36
N THR A 119 6.02 4.09 23.14
CA THR A 119 7.30 4.64 23.60
C THR A 119 8.34 4.66 22.47
N THR A 120 8.22 3.78 21.47
CA THR A 120 9.08 3.76 20.27
C THR A 120 8.57 4.64 19.13
N TRP A 121 7.35 5.21 19.24
CA TRP A 121 6.72 6.01 18.19
C TRP A 121 7.62 7.13 17.64
N ASN A 122 8.24 7.90 18.54
CA ASN A 122 9.11 9.00 18.13
C ASN A 122 10.38 8.51 17.42
N ASP A 123 10.89 7.33 17.78
CA ASP A 123 12.04 6.74 17.11
C ASP A 123 11.70 6.35 15.67
N PHE A 124 10.49 5.81 15.44
CA PHE A 124 9.99 5.53 14.09
C PHE A 124 9.84 6.79 13.24
N VAL A 125 9.19 7.82 13.78
CA VAL A 125 9.00 9.10 13.06
C VAL A 125 10.34 9.75 12.72
N CYS A 126 11.23 9.88 13.71
CA CYS A 126 12.57 10.43 13.52
C CYS A 126 13.37 9.59 12.52
N GLY A 127 13.26 8.26 12.60
CA GLY A 127 13.96 7.35 11.70
C GLY A 127 13.55 7.53 10.24
N ILE A 128 12.26 7.67 9.96
CA ILE A 128 11.74 7.96 8.62
C ILE A 128 12.27 9.30 8.10
N ILE A 129 12.25 10.35 8.92
CA ILE A 129 12.70 11.70 8.54
C ILE A 129 14.20 11.69 8.19
N VAL A 130 15.03 11.10 9.05
CA VAL A 130 16.48 11.05 8.86
C VAL A 130 16.82 10.21 7.63
N LEU A 131 16.21 9.04 7.49
CA LEU A 131 16.43 8.16 6.35
C LEU A 131 16.01 8.82 5.03
N ASN A 132 14.87 9.51 4.99
CA ASN A 132 14.44 10.25 3.80
C ASN A 132 15.44 11.33 3.41
N ARG A 133 15.97 12.10 4.37
CA ARG A 133 17.00 13.12 4.08
C ARG A 133 18.27 12.50 3.48
N LEU A 134 18.74 11.40 4.04
CA LEU A 134 19.91 10.67 3.52
C LEU A 134 19.66 10.18 2.08
N VAL A 135 18.49 9.62 1.82
CA VAL A 135 18.07 9.14 0.49
C VAL A 135 18.01 10.27 -0.53
N LEU A 136 17.40 11.40 -0.18
CA LEU A 136 17.32 12.56 -1.08
C LEU A 136 18.70 13.10 -1.44
N VAL A 137 19.60 13.23 -0.46
CA VAL A 137 20.99 13.70 -0.71
C VAL A 137 21.75 12.75 -1.63
N LEU A 138 21.62 11.43 -1.42
CA LEU A 138 22.32 10.42 -2.21
C LEU A 138 21.72 10.18 -3.61
N ARG A 139 20.47 10.59 -3.84
CA ARG A 139 19.81 10.50 -5.15
C ARG A 139 20.29 11.56 -6.14
N VAL A 140 20.73 12.72 -5.66
CA VAL A 140 21.24 13.80 -6.53
C VAL A 140 22.63 13.42 -7.04
N LYS A 141 22.78 13.28 -8.37
CA LYS A 141 24.05 12.89 -9.02
C LYS A 141 25.20 13.85 -8.68
N ASP A 142 24.91 15.16 -8.60
CA ASP A 142 25.92 16.23 -8.43
C ASP A 142 25.77 17.00 -7.11
N CYS A 143 25.47 16.34 -5.98
CA CYS A 143 25.47 17.03 -4.69
C CYS A 143 26.91 17.30 -4.22
N SER A 144 27.21 18.57 -3.90
CA SER A 144 28.48 19.02 -3.30
C SER A 144 28.49 18.90 -1.78
N TYR A 145 27.67 17.99 -1.23
CA TYR A 145 27.56 17.80 0.22
C TYR A 145 28.88 17.26 0.78
N ASP A 146 29.23 17.69 1.99
CA ASP A 146 30.42 17.20 2.68
C ASP A 146 30.24 15.73 3.06
N ASP A 147 31.01 14.86 2.39
CA ASP A 147 31.05 13.41 2.62
C ASP A 147 31.28 13.06 4.10
N ARG A 148 32.02 13.88 4.86
CA ARG A 148 32.25 13.65 6.30
C ARG A 148 30.99 13.87 7.12
N LEU A 149 30.20 14.89 6.78
CA LEU A 149 28.92 15.15 7.45
C LEU A 149 27.91 14.05 7.13
N LEU A 150 27.90 13.55 5.89
CA LEU A 150 27.01 12.48 5.47
C LEU A 150 27.36 11.16 6.17
N LEU A 151 28.65 10.81 6.25
CA LEU A 151 29.12 9.64 7.00
C LEU A 151 28.81 9.75 8.49
N SER A 152 28.98 10.93 9.09
CA SER A 152 28.61 11.19 10.48
C SER A 152 27.10 11.02 10.71
N ALA A 153 26.27 11.52 9.81
CA ALA A 153 24.82 11.35 9.88
C ALA A 153 24.39 9.88 9.74
N ILE A 154 25.01 9.12 8.83
CA ILE A 154 24.81 7.68 8.66
C ILE A 154 25.19 6.93 9.94
N ALA A 155 26.35 7.23 10.53
CA ALA A 155 26.81 6.62 11.77
C ALA A 155 25.87 6.91 12.95
N LYS A 156 25.40 8.16 13.06
CA LYS A 156 24.41 8.55 14.07
C LYS A 156 23.09 7.80 13.87
N TYR A 157 22.59 7.73 12.64
CA TYR A 157 21.34 7.01 12.34
C TYR A 157 21.46 5.51 12.66
N LYS A 158 22.60 4.90 12.36
CA LYS A 158 22.90 3.51 12.75
C LYS A 158 22.81 3.28 14.26
N GLN A 159 23.26 4.24 15.07
CA GLN A 159 23.15 4.16 16.51
C GLN A 159 21.69 4.31 16.99
N GLU A 160 20.91 5.21 16.40
CA GLU A 160 19.48 5.35 16.70
C GLU A 160 18.71 4.07 16.36
N LEU A 161 19.02 3.41 15.24
CA LEU A 161 18.43 2.12 14.88
C LEU A 161 18.77 1.02 15.89
N LYS A 162 20.01 0.97 16.40
CA LYS A 162 20.38 0.03 17.46
C LYS A 162 19.61 0.29 18.76
N ASN A 163 19.36 1.56 19.09
CA ASN A 163 18.55 1.90 20.26
C ASN A 163 17.10 1.44 20.08
N LEU A 164 16.52 1.64 18.88
CA LEU A 164 15.19 1.16 18.54
C LEU A 164 15.10 -0.37 18.61
N GLU A 165 16.07 -1.08 18.02
CA GLU A 165 16.17 -2.54 18.12
C GLU A 165 16.28 -3.00 19.58
N GLY A 166 17.07 -2.30 20.39
CA GLY A 166 17.21 -2.57 21.82
C GLY A 166 15.89 -2.41 22.58
N LYS A 167 15.06 -1.42 22.23
CA LYS A 167 13.72 -1.24 22.81
C LYS A 167 12.77 -2.37 22.40
N LEU A 168 12.79 -2.80 21.14
CA LEU A 168 11.93 -3.89 20.65
C LEU A 168 12.35 -5.26 21.21
N ARG A 169 13.63 -5.45 21.51
CA ARG A 169 14.18 -6.70 22.06
C ARG A 169 13.48 -7.19 23.32
N SER A 170 12.89 -6.29 24.11
CA SER A 170 12.14 -6.66 25.33
C SER A 170 10.86 -7.47 25.05
N ALA A 171 10.35 -7.46 23.82
CA ALA A 171 9.16 -8.21 23.40
C ALA A 171 9.47 -9.16 22.23
N LYS A 172 10.75 -9.48 22.00
CA LYS A 172 11.18 -10.27 20.87
C LYS A 172 10.52 -11.65 20.84
N ASP A 173 10.45 -12.31 21.99
CA ASP A 173 9.76 -13.59 22.21
C ASP A 173 8.31 -13.57 21.73
N VAL A 174 7.59 -12.47 22.01
CA VAL A 174 6.20 -12.27 21.56
C VAL A 174 6.12 -12.16 20.03
N SER A 175 7.01 -11.37 19.42
CA SER A 175 7.03 -11.20 17.97
C SER A 175 7.36 -12.52 17.24
N GLU A 176 8.32 -13.30 17.75
CA GLU A 176 8.73 -14.59 17.20
C GLU A 176 7.62 -15.64 17.36
N ALA A 177 6.93 -15.66 18.51
CA ALA A 177 5.75 -16.50 18.71
C ALA A 177 4.61 -16.17 17.73
N ASN A 178 4.52 -14.92 17.29
CA ASN A 178 3.59 -14.45 16.27
C ASN A 178 4.07 -14.70 14.82
N GLY A 179 5.20 -15.38 14.64
CA GLY A 179 5.72 -15.79 13.32
C GLY A 179 6.74 -14.82 12.72
N PHE A 180 7.25 -13.86 13.48
CA PHE A 180 8.29 -12.95 13.00
C PHE A 180 9.60 -13.71 12.74
N ALA A 181 10.01 -13.77 11.47
CA ALA A 181 11.26 -14.36 11.03
C ALA A 181 12.20 -13.29 10.48
N ARG A 182 13.02 -12.69 11.35
CA ARG A 182 13.85 -11.52 11.06
C ARG A 182 14.64 -11.60 9.74
N GLU A 183 15.39 -12.69 9.54
CA GLU A 183 16.27 -12.83 8.38
C GLU A 183 15.48 -13.11 7.08
N THR A 184 14.34 -13.79 7.16
CA THR A 184 13.42 -13.96 6.03
C THR A 184 12.83 -12.63 5.60
N ILE A 185 12.34 -11.84 6.56
CA ILE A 185 11.81 -10.50 6.33
C ILE A 185 12.88 -9.61 5.69
N LYS A 186 14.10 -9.60 6.21
CA LYS A 186 15.24 -8.88 5.60
C LYS A 186 15.48 -9.23 4.14
N SER A 187 15.55 -10.53 3.82
CA SER A 187 15.78 -11.01 2.45
C SER A 187 14.68 -10.53 1.50
N ASN A 188 13.42 -10.59 1.93
CA ASN A 188 12.27 -10.17 1.13
C ASN A 188 12.24 -8.65 0.88
N ILE A 189 12.70 -7.84 1.85
CA ILE A 189 12.65 -6.37 1.78
C ILE A 189 13.87 -5.78 1.07
N PHE A 190 15.02 -6.46 1.11
CA PHE A 190 16.25 -5.96 0.52
C PHE A 190 16.09 -5.52 -0.95
N PRO A 191 15.39 -6.26 -1.84
CA PRO A 191 15.10 -5.81 -3.20
C PRO A 191 14.32 -4.48 -3.27
N PHE A 192 13.39 -4.23 -2.34
CA PHE A 192 12.61 -2.99 -2.29
C PHE A 192 13.52 -1.78 -2.05
N TRP A 193 14.49 -1.89 -1.14
CA TRP A 193 15.44 -0.82 -0.87
C TRP A 193 16.50 -0.67 -1.94
N LYS A 194 16.97 -1.78 -2.53
CA LYS A 194 17.92 -1.73 -3.65
C LYS A 194 17.36 -0.93 -4.84
N SER A 195 16.08 -1.13 -5.16
CA SER A 195 15.38 -0.41 -6.24
C SER A 195 15.33 1.12 -6.06
N LEU A 196 15.64 1.64 -4.86
CA LEU A 196 15.60 3.07 -4.55
C LEU A 196 16.66 3.89 -5.31
N PHE A 197 17.82 3.27 -5.55
CA PHE A 197 18.98 3.85 -6.21
C PHE A 197 19.26 3.24 -7.60
N ASP A 198 18.53 2.18 -7.98
CA ASP A 198 18.68 1.54 -9.29
C ASP A 198 18.21 2.48 -10.41
N GLU A 199 19.08 2.63 -11.41
CA GLU A 199 18.81 3.43 -12.61
C GLU A 199 17.66 2.84 -13.46
N GLN A 200 17.41 1.53 -13.38
CA GLN A 200 16.28 0.83 -14.01
C GLN A 200 14.92 1.10 -13.32
N GLY A 201 14.94 1.59 -12.07
CA GLY A 201 13.77 2.09 -11.36
C GLY A 201 13.46 3.56 -11.67
N ARG A 202 14.22 4.18 -12.59
CA ARG A 202 13.88 5.51 -13.10
C ARG A 202 12.67 5.44 -14.00
N ASP A 203 11.70 6.28 -13.65
CA ASP A 203 10.67 6.83 -14.51
C ASP A 203 9.92 5.79 -15.37
N PHE A 204 9.12 4.94 -14.74
CA PHE A 204 7.84 4.65 -15.40
C PHE A 204 7.14 6.01 -15.53
N ALA A 205 6.78 6.39 -16.76
CA ALA A 205 6.00 7.61 -16.92
C ALA A 205 4.77 7.46 -16.03
N LYS A 206 4.48 8.46 -15.18
CA LYS A 206 3.31 8.42 -14.29
C LYS A 206 2.03 8.07 -15.06
N GLN A 207 1.98 8.47 -16.34
CA GLN A 207 0.90 8.11 -17.25
C GLN A 207 0.85 6.61 -17.55
N GLU A 208 1.99 5.99 -17.84
CA GLU A 208 2.09 4.54 -18.07
C GLU A 208 1.64 3.75 -16.83
N LEU A 209 1.98 4.19 -15.61
CA LEU A 209 1.44 3.58 -14.37
C LEU A 209 -0.06 3.79 -14.20
N LYS A 210 -0.60 4.94 -14.63
CA LYS A 210 -2.05 5.18 -14.60
C LYS A 210 -2.77 4.28 -15.59
N ASP A 211 -2.25 4.17 -16.81
CA ASP A 211 -2.81 3.32 -17.86
C ASP A 211 -2.79 1.86 -17.42
N GLU A 212 -1.72 1.45 -16.74
CA GLU A 212 -1.56 0.12 -16.20
C GLU A 212 -2.50 -0.15 -15.00
N VAL A 213 -2.69 0.82 -14.10
CA VAL A 213 -3.72 0.75 -13.06
C VAL A 213 -5.11 0.61 -13.65
N VAL A 214 -5.39 1.32 -14.75
CA VAL A 214 -6.66 1.18 -15.47
C VAL A 214 -6.79 -0.22 -16.04
N ARG A 215 -5.74 -0.76 -16.68
CA ARG A 215 -5.70 -2.12 -17.23
C ARG A 215 -6.00 -3.17 -16.16
N LEU A 216 -5.26 -3.14 -15.05
CA LEU A 216 -5.47 -4.08 -13.94
C LEU A 216 -6.83 -3.92 -13.26
N GLY A 217 -7.31 -2.68 -13.14
CA GLY A 217 -8.65 -2.41 -12.61
C GLY A 217 -9.74 -3.02 -13.48
N VAL A 218 -9.63 -2.90 -14.81
CA VAL A 218 -10.52 -3.56 -15.76
C VAL A 218 -10.43 -5.07 -15.63
N GLU A 219 -9.23 -5.62 -15.57
CA GLU A 219 -8.99 -7.07 -15.43
C GLU A 219 -9.60 -7.63 -14.14
N LEU A 220 -9.38 -6.96 -13.00
CA LEU A 220 -10.06 -7.24 -11.73
C LEU A 220 -11.57 -7.26 -11.89
N SER A 221 -12.13 -6.26 -12.58
CA SER A 221 -13.57 -6.11 -12.78
C SER A 221 -14.15 -7.23 -13.63
N LEU A 222 -13.42 -7.69 -14.64
CA LEU A 222 -13.80 -8.83 -15.47
C LEU A 222 -13.84 -10.12 -14.67
N TYR A 223 -12.88 -10.35 -13.77
CA TYR A 223 -12.90 -11.54 -12.91
C TYR A 223 -14.01 -11.47 -11.85
N ILE A 224 -14.31 -10.28 -11.30
CA ILE A 224 -15.47 -10.09 -10.42
C ILE A 224 -16.76 -10.40 -11.18
N ALA A 225 -16.93 -9.86 -12.39
CA ALA A 225 -18.08 -10.15 -13.23
C ALA A 225 -18.19 -11.65 -13.52
N GLN A 226 -17.10 -12.29 -13.93
CA GLN A 226 -17.06 -13.73 -14.19
C GLN A 226 -17.50 -14.54 -12.96
N ALA A 227 -17.03 -14.17 -11.76
CA ALA A 227 -17.45 -14.81 -10.52
C ALA A 227 -18.95 -14.58 -10.21
N MET A 228 -19.49 -13.40 -10.55
CA MET A 228 -20.92 -13.14 -10.41
C MET A 228 -21.77 -13.99 -11.36
N PHE A 229 -21.35 -14.14 -12.63
CA PHE A 229 -22.02 -15.06 -13.58
C PHE A 229 -21.86 -16.53 -13.19
N LEU A 230 -20.71 -16.90 -12.64
CA LEU A 230 -20.49 -18.24 -12.11
C LEU A 230 -21.48 -18.58 -10.98
N LEU A 231 -21.88 -17.59 -10.18
CA LEU A 231 -22.76 -17.77 -9.03
C LEU A 231 -24.21 -17.31 -9.29
N CYS A 232 -24.57 -16.84 -10.49
CA CYS A 232 -25.86 -16.17 -10.70
C CYS A 232 -27.08 -17.08 -10.55
N ASP A 233 -26.89 -18.41 -10.67
CA ASP A 233 -27.94 -19.39 -10.40
C ASP A 233 -28.25 -19.53 -8.89
N ASP A 234 -27.37 -19.06 -8.01
CA ASP A 234 -27.56 -18.94 -6.57
C ASP A 234 -27.34 -17.49 -6.13
N ILE A 235 -28.42 -16.72 -6.20
CA ILE A 235 -28.45 -15.29 -5.86
C ILE A 235 -27.88 -15.01 -4.46
N ARG A 236 -28.08 -15.90 -3.48
CA ARG A 236 -27.55 -15.73 -2.12
C ARG A 236 -26.04 -15.89 -2.08
N SER A 237 -25.50 -16.90 -2.77
CA SER A 237 -24.04 -17.08 -2.88
C SER A 237 -23.37 -15.93 -3.62
N MET A 238 -23.99 -15.43 -4.70
CA MET A 238 -23.48 -14.30 -5.46
C MET A 238 -23.51 -13.00 -4.63
N LEU A 239 -24.64 -12.70 -3.97
CA LEU A 239 -24.76 -11.53 -3.10
C LEU A 239 -23.83 -11.63 -1.89
N TRP A 240 -23.61 -12.84 -1.35
CA TRP A 240 -22.63 -13.06 -0.29
C TRP A 240 -21.20 -12.79 -0.77
N LEU A 241 -20.81 -13.21 -1.97
CA LEU A 241 -19.51 -12.89 -2.56
C LEU A 241 -19.35 -11.36 -2.72
N CYS A 242 -20.36 -10.69 -3.29
CA CYS A 242 -20.37 -9.24 -3.46
C CYS A 242 -20.27 -8.50 -2.12
N TYR A 243 -21.03 -8.97 -1.12
CA TYR A 243 -20.97 -8.48 0.24
C TYR A 243 -19.59 -8.69 0.85
N LYS A 244 -18.95 -9.82 0.63
CA LYS A 244 -17.62 -10.09 1.18
C LYS A 244 -16.55 -9.21 0.53
N LEU A 245 -16.56 -9.09 -0.80
CA LEU A 245 -15.71 -8.18 -1.56
C LEU A 245 -15.88 -6.72 -1.13
N TRP A 246 -17.10 -6.31 -0.75
CA TRP A 246 -17.35 -4.95 -0.28
C TRP A 246 -17.07 -4.76 1.23
N ARG A 247 -17.57 -5.65 2.08
CA ARG A 247 -17.62 -5.50 3.54
C ARG A 247 -16.35 -5.94 4.23
N GLU A 248 -15.68 -7.00 3.78
CA GLU A 248 -14.39 -7.40 4.36
C GLU A 248 -13.27 -6.51 3.82
N ALA A 249 -13.33 -6.16 2.54
CA ALA A 249 -12.51 -5.06 1.99
C ALA A 249 -12.96 -3.66 2.47
N GLY A 250 -14.02 -3.55 3.26
CA GLY A 250 -14.41 -2.33 3.98
C GLY A 250 -14.08 -2.35 5.47
N ARG A 251 -14.15 -3.52 6.13
CA ARG A 251 -13.88 -3.73 7.56
C ARG A 251 -12.40 -3.80 7.88
N ARG A 252 -11.59 -4.35 6.97
CA ARG A 252 -10.13 -4.34 7.04
C ARG A 252 -9.56 -2.95 6.77
N TYR A 253 -10.38 -2.02 6.29
CA TYR A 253 -9.93 -0.76 5.72
C TYR A 253 -10.56 0.43 6.42
N ILE A 254 -9.71 1.18 7.13
CA ILE A 254 -10.01 2.53 7.64
C ILE A 254 -10.00 3.52 6.45
N TYR A 255 -10.69 3.20 5.35
CA TYR A 255 -10.82 4.06 4.17
C TYR A 255 -12.31 4.25 3.83
N PRO A 256 -13.05 5.06 4.61
CA PRO A 256 -14.47 5.34 4.34
C PRO A 256 -14.73 5.85 2.90
N ASN A 257 -13.68 6.39 2.24
CA ASN A 257 -13.74 6.98 0.90
C ASN A 257 -12.72 6.37 -0.10
N SER A 258 -12.43 5.06 -0.04
CA SER A 258 -11.64 4.42 -1.11
C SER A 258 -12.36 4.55 -2.46
N LEU A 259 -11.68 5.16 -3.44
CA LEU A 259 -12.19 5.25 -4.81
C LEU A 259 -12.15 3.91 -5.53
N VAL A 260 -11.16 3.06 -5.23
CA VAL A 260 -11.05 1.72 -5.81
C VAL A 260 -12.22 0.84 -5.36
N LEU A 261 -12.56 0.85 -4.07
CA LEU A 261 -13.75 0.13 -3.58
C LEU A 261 -15.05 0.69 -4.17
N GLU A 262 -15.10 1.99 -4.43
CA GLU A 262 -16.23 2.61 -5.09
C GLU A 262 -16.36 2.11 -6.55
N ARG A 263 -15.25 2.00 -7.30
CA ARG A 263 -15.26 1.44 -8.65
C ARG A 263 -15.67 -0.03 -8.63
N VAL A 264 -15.16 -0.83 -7.69
CA VAL A 264 -15.57 -2.23 -7.50
C VAL A 264 -17.08 -2.33 -7.21
N LEU A 265 -17.63 -1.47 -6.35
CA LEU A 265 -19.07 -1.41 -6.09
C LEU A 265 -19.89 -1.07 -7.35
N ARG A 266 -19.43 -0.11 -8.16
CA ARG A 266 -20.10 0.24 -9.42
C ARG A 266 -20.04 -0.91 -10.43
N VAL A 267 -18.93 -1.64 -10.50
CA VAL A 267 -18.81 -2.86 -11.30
C VAL A 267 -19.84 -3.88 -10.88
N ILE A 268 -19.90 -4.20 -9.58
CA ILE A 268 -20.87 -5.16 -9.03
C ILE A 268 -22.30 -4.72 -9.37
N HIS A 269 -22.63 -3.46 -9.10
CA HIS A 269 -23.96 -2.91 -9.37
C HIS A 269 -24.32 -2.97 -10.86
N TYR A 270 -23.38 -2.59 -11.74
CA TYR A 270 -23.58 -2.61 -13.19
C TYR A 270 -23.81 -4.04 -13.71
N VAL A 271 -22.97 -4.99 -13.29
CA VAL A 271 -23.09 -6.39 -13.70
C VAL A 271 -24.42 -6.96 -13.22
N TYR A 272 -24.75 -6.73 -11.96
CA TYR A 272 -26.00 -7.17 -11.35
C TYR A 272 -27.21 -6.65 -12.14
N PHE A 273 -27.32 -5.33 -12.29
CA PHE A 273 -28.52 -4.71 -12.84
C PHE A 273 -28.69 -4.94 -14.35
N LYS A 274 -27.58 -4.98 -15.10
CA LYS A 274 -27.65 -5.04 -16.56
C LYS A 274 -27.68 -6.46 -17.11
N TYR A 275 -27.05 -7.42 -16.44
CA TYR A 275 -26.84 -8.75 -17.00
C TYR A 275 -27.39 -9.89 -16.15
N ILE A 276 -27.53 -9.69 -14.84
CA ILE A 276 -28.04 -10.73 -13.96
C ILE A 276 -29.52 -10.48 -13.76
N GLU A 277 -30.35 -11.21 -14.51
CA GLU A 277 -31.75 -11.34 -14.15
C GLU A 277 -31.85 -12.24 -12.92
N PRO A 278 -32.42 -11.78 -11.80
CA PRO A 278 -32.71 -12.66 -10.67
C PRO A 278 -33.73 -13.68 -11.16
N LYS A 279 -33.28 -14.90 -11.46
CA LYS A 279 -34.20 -16.01 -11.67
C LYS A 279 -34.98 -16.14 -10.36
N ASN A 280 -36.32 -16.14 -10.41
CA ASN A 280 -37.19 -16.53 -9.31
C ASN A 280 -36.96 -18.04 -9.03
N GLY A 281 -35.77 -18.36 -8.55
CA GLY A 281 -35.27 -19.71 -8.38
C GLY A 281 -35.64 -20.18 -7.00
N VAL A 282 -36.34 -21.31 -6.93
CA VAL A 282 -36.63 -22.03 -5.69
C VAL A 282 -35.33 -22.21 -4.90
N TYR A 283 -35.25 -21.48 -3.79
CA TYR A 283 -34.12 -21.51 -2.87
C TYR A 283 -33.95 -22.93 -2.32
N ARG A 284 -32.84 -23.59 -2.65
CA ARG A 284 -32.52 -24.87 -2.01
C ARG A 284 -32.05 -24.60 -0.58
N ASN A 285 -32.92 -24.88 0.39
CA ASN A 285 -32.52 -24.98 1.78
C ASN A 285 -31.53 -26.14 1.94
N GLY A 286 -30.26 -25.81 2.19
CA GLY A 286 -29.24 -26.76 2.62
C GLY A 286 -28.10 -26.95 1.63
N GLY A 287 -27.04 -26.16 1.77
CA GLY A 287 -25.72 -26.43 1.20
C GLY A 287 -25.10 -25.26 0.43
N LEU A 288 -23.85 -24.92 0.75
CA LEU A 288 -23.00 -24.09 -0.12
C LEU A 288 -22.97 -24.74 -1.52
N SER A 289 -23.33 -23.99 -2.56
CA SER A 289 -23.24 -24.48 -3.95
C SER A 289 -21.83 -25.00 -4.27
N VAL A 290 -21.70 -25.96 -5.19
CA VAL A 290 -20.38 -26.44 -5.63
C VAL A 290 -19.55 -25.27 -6.21
N GLN A 291 -20.22 -24.28 -6.79
CA GLN A 291 -19.62 -23.09 -7.37
C GLN A 291 -19.09 -22.11 -6.30
N ILE A 292 -19.77 -21.93 -5.15
CA ILE A 292 -19.24 -21.07 -4.07
C ILE A 292 -17.99 -21.69 -3.43
N ARG A 293 -17.83 -23.03 -3.43
CA ARG A 293 -16.58 -23.68 -3.03
C ARG A 293 -15.40 -23.35 -3.96
N LEU A 294 -15.66 -23.03 -5.23
CA LEU A 294 -14.64 -22.54 -6.17
C LEU A 294 -14.36 -21.03 -6.01
N ALA A 295 -15.36 -20.25 -5.61
CA ALA A 295 -15.25 -18.80 -5.41
C ALA A 295 -14.65 -18.38 -4.04
N ILE A 296 -14.80 -19.20 -3.00
CA ILE A 296 -14.24 -18.91 -1.67
C ILE A 296 -12.71 -18.76 -1.70
N PRO A 297 -11.94 -19.68 -2.33
CA PRO A 297 -10.49 -19.56 -2.39
C PRO A 297 -9.99 -18.36 -3.22
N THR A 298 -10.77 -17.85 -4.17
CA THR A 298 -10.38 -16.67 -4.99
C THR A 298 -10.39 -15.37 -4.21
N TRP A 299 -11.13 -15.30 -3.11
CA TRP A 299 -11.39 -14.05 -2.41
C TRP A 299 -10.13 -13.37 -1.84
N GLU A 300 -9.21 -14.12 -1.25
CA GLU A 300 -7.97 -13.54 -0.68
C GLU A 300 -7.13 -12.84 -1.75
N ASN A 301 -7.08 -13.42 -2.95
CA ASN A 301 -6.37 -12.81 -4.07
C ASN A 301 -7.07 -11.53 -4.57
N PHE A 302 -8.40 -11.50 -4.56
CA PHE A 302 -9.16 -10.28 -4.90
C PHE A 302 -8.88 -9.16 -3.90
N ASP A 303 -8.90 -9.47 -2.60
CA ASP A 303 -8.62 -8.52 -1.53
C ASP A 303 -7.20 -7.91 -1.66
N ASP A 304 -6.20 -8.73 -1.98
CA ASP A 304 -4.81 -8.28 -2.19
C ASP A 304 -4.66 -7.32 -3.38
N VAL A 305 -5.36 -7.60 -4.49
CA VAL A 305 -5.36 -6.74 -5.68
C VAL A 305 -6.08 -5.42 -5.40
N ILE A 306 -7.25 -5.46 -4.77
CA ILE A 306 -8.01 -4.27 -4.37
C ILE A 306 -7.16 -3.38 -3.46
N LEU A 307 -6.43 -3.99 -2.52
CA LEU A 307 -5.51 -3.27 -1.63
C LEU A 307 -4.40 -2.58 -2.40
N SER A 308 -3.68 -3.35 -3.22
CA SER A 308 -2.57 -2.86 -4.02
C SER A 308 -3.00 -1.71 -4.94
N LEU A 309 -4.16 -1.84 -5.60
CA LEU A 309 -4.73 -0.79 -6.44
C LEU A 309 -5.09 0.45 -5.63
N ASN A 310 -5.73 0.29 -4.46
CA ASN A 310 -6.12 1.42 -3.62
C ASN A 310 -4.90 2.25 -3.21
N VAL A 311 -3.79 1.57 -2.91
CA VAL A 311 -2.52 2.19 -2.55
C VAL A 311 -1.90 2.90 -3.74
N LEU A 312 -1.78 2.22 -4.88
CA LEU A 312 -1.17 2.78 -6.07
C LEU A 312 -1.96 3.96 -6.62
N VAL A 313 -3.31 3.90 -6.61
CA VAL A 313 -4.18 5.01 -6.99
C VAL A 313 -3.97 6.23 -6.09
N LEU A 314 -3.82 6.05 -4.77
CA LEU A 314 -3.53 7.16 -3.86
C LEU A 314 -2.20 7.82 -4.21
N VAL A 315 -1.16 7.03 -4.45
CA VAL A 315 0.17 7.55 -4.83
C VAL A 315 0.11 8.27 -6.18
N LEU A 316 -0.55 7.70 -7.19
CA LEU A 316 -0.62 8.27 -8.54
C LEU A 316 -1.50 9.52 -8.64
N ARG A 317 -2.40 9.75 -7.67
CA ARG A 317 -3.24 10.96 -7.62
C ARG A 317 -2.54 12.16 -6.98
N GLN A 318 -1.48 11.96 -6.19
CA GLN A 318 -0.69 13.04 -5.57
C GLN A 318 0.33 13.64 -6.57
N GLU A 319 0.75 14.89 -6.39
CA GLU A 319 1.81 15.50 -7.21
C GLU A 319 3.18 14.91 -6.81
N GLY A 320 3.97 14.44 -7.79
CA GLY A 320 5.23 13.72 -7.51
C GLY A 320 5.50 12.51 -8.42
N ARG A 321 6.70 11.91 -8.27
CA ARG A 321 7.15 10.70 -8.98
C ARG A 321 6.91 9.47 -8.11
N CYS A 322 6.44 8.36 -8.69
CA CYS A 322 6.30 7.07 -8.00
C CYS A 322 7.47 6.16 -8.39
N ALA A 323 8.40 5.92 -7.46
CA ALA A 323 9.61 5.13 -7.74
C ALA A 323 9.37 3.61 -7.58
N SER A 324 8.14 3.19 -7.26
CA SER A 324 7.83 1.83 -6.80
C SER A 324 6.65 1.15 -7.50
N GLY A 325 6.07 1.78 -8.52
CA GLY A 325 4.90 1.25 -9.21
C GLY A 325 5.11 -0.16 -9.77
N ARG A 326 6.31 -0.46 -10.29
CA ARG A 326 6.64 -1.77 -10.90
C ARG A 326 6.49 -2.95 -9.92
N ASN A 327 6.82 -2.78 -8.64
CA ASN A 327 6.70 -3.87 -7.65
C ASN A 327 5.23 -4.15 -7.29
N PHE A 328 4.41 -3.11 -7.14
CA PHE A 328 2.96 -3.26 -6.96
C PHE A 328 2.34 -3.96 -8.17
N MET A 329 2.77 -3.56 -9.38
CA MET A 329 2.30 -4.13 -10.63
C MET A 329 2.52 -5.63 -10.72
N SER A 330 3.75 -6.10 -10.56
CA SER A 330 4.05 -7.53 -10.65
C SER A 330 3.35 -8.37 -9.58
N SER A 331 3.19 -7.82 -8.37
CA SER A 331 2.42 -8.48 -7.30
C SER A 331 0.94 -8.62 -7.68
N MET A 332 0.32 -7.55 -8.20
CA MET A 332 -1.08 -7.57 -8.63
C MET A 332 -1.30 -8.53 -9.80
N GLU A 333 -0.41 -8.53 -10.79
CA GLU A 333 -0.45 -9.46 -11.92
C GLU A 333 -0.38 -10.92 -11.45
N GLU A 334 0.51 -11.23 -10.49
CA GLU A 334 0.60 -12.56 -9.89
C GLU A 334 -0.71 -12.96 -9.21
N GLN A 335 -1.33 -12.05 -8.45
CA GLN A 335 -2.58 -12.34 -7.76
C GLN A 335 -3.77 -12.50 -8.71
N LEU A 336 -3.86 -11.65 -9.74
CA LEU A 336 -4.88 -11.77 -10.79
C LEU A 336 -4.71 -13.05 -11.59
N LYS A 337 -3.48 -13.48 -11.87
CA LYS A 337 -3.22 -14.78 -12.50
C LYS A 337 -3.74 -15.93 -11.63
N LYS A 338 -3.52 -15.89 -10.31
CA LYS A 338 -4.09 -16.90 -9.40
C LYS A 338 -5.62 -16.86 -9.37
N VAL A 339 -6.24 -15.69 -9.52
CA VAL A 339 -7.69 -15.56 -9.66
C VAL A 339 -8.15 -16.23 -10.95
N GLU A 340 -7.49 -15.95 -12.08
CA GLU A 340 -7.79 -16.56 -13.38
C GLU A 340 -7.71 -18.09 -13.30
N GLU A 341 -6.63 -18.62 -12.74
CA GLU A 341 -6.41 -20.07 -12.62
C GLU A 341 -7.52 -20.75 -11.82
N LYS A 342 -7.96 -20.12 -10.72
CA LYS A 342 -9.07 -20.64 -9.89
C LYS A 342 -10.43 -20.52 -10.59
N LEU A 343 -10.67 -19.44 -11.33
CA LEU A 343 -11.92 -19.24 -12.09
C LEU A 343 -11.98 -20.06 -13.38
N ARG A 344 -10.84 -20.54 -13.89
CA ARG A 344 -10.76 -21.35 -15.11
C ARG A 344 -11.67 -22.57 -15.07
N CYS A 345 -11.76 -23.25 -13.93
CA CYS A 345 -12.64 -24.41 -13.75
C CYS A 345 -14.14 -24.07 -13.89
N GLY A 346 -14.52 -22.83 -13.56
CA GLY A 346 -15.89 -22.33 -13.68
C GLY A 346 -16.19 -21.61 -14.99
N LYS A 347 -15.22 -21.52 -15.92
CA LYS A 347 -15.35 -20.68 -17.12
C LYS A 347 -16.54 -21.08 -18.00
N VAL A 348 -16.68 -22.37 -18.30
CA VAL A 348 -17.79 -22.91 -19.13
C VAL A 348 -19.15 -22.57 -18.51
N VAL A 349 -19.26 -22.65 -17.18
CA VAL A 349 -20.48 -22.31 -16.44
C VAL A 349 -20.76 -20.81 -16.54
N SER A 350 -19.76 -19.96 -16.30
CA SER A 350 -19.94 -18.51 -16.42
C SER A 350 -20.35 -18.08 -17.83
N GLU A 351 -19.79 -18.70 -18.87
CA GLU A 351 -20.14 -18.43 -20.27
C GLU A 351 -21.54 -18.93 -20.63
N ALA A 352 -21.93 -20.11 -20.14
CA ALA A 352 -23.30 -20.62 -20.28
C ALA A 352 -24.32 -19.72 -19.59
N ASN A 353 -23.92 -19.07 -18.50
CA ASN A 353 -24.71 -18.08 -17.78
C ASN A 353 -24.68 -16.68 -18.44
N GLY A 354 -24.02 -16.52 -19.58
CA GLY A 354 -24.04 -15.29 -20.38
C GLY A 354 -22.83 -14.38 -20.21
N PHE A 355 -21.79 -14.80 -19.48
CA PHE A 355 -20.55 -14.03 -19.39
C PHE A 355 -19.86 -13.96 -20.75
N ARG A 356 -19.67 -12.74 -21.27
CA ARG A 356 -18.93 -12.46 -22.51
C ARG A 356 -17.92 -11.37 -22.22
N ARG A 357 -16.65 -11.75 -22.10
CA ARG A 357 -15.56 -10.86 -21.65
C ARG A 357 -15.50 -9.60 -22.50
N GLU A 358 -15.55 -9.76 -23.82
CA GLU A 358 -15.39 -8.69 -24.82
C GLU A 358 -16.54 -7.68 -24.77
N VAL A 359 -17.75 -8.14 -24.39
CA VAL A 359 -18.95 -7.30 -24.30
C VAL A 359 -18.92 -6.41 -23.06
N ILE A 360 -18.40 -6.92 -21.96
CA ILE A 360 -18.44 -6.24 -20.66
C ILE A 360 -17.22 -5.33 -20.47
N GLU A 361 -16.05 -5.71 -21.01
CA GLU A 361 -14.77 -5.02 -20.83
C GLU A 361 -14.83 -3.51 -21.12
N ALA A 362 -15.40 -3.12 -22.25
CA ALA A 362 -15.52 -1.72 -22.64
C ALA A 362 -16.27 -0.87 -21.61
N SER A 363 -17.22 -1.48 -20.89
CA SER A 363 -18.00 -0.82 -19.84
C SER A 363 -17.16 -0.48 -18.61
N PHE A 364 -16.11 -1.26 -18.35
CA PHE A 364 -15.21 -1.05 -17.21
C PHE A 364 -14.09 -0.07 -17.52
N PHE A 365 -13.63 0.00 -18.76
CA PHE A 365 -12.53 0.87 -19.15
C PHE A 365 -12.78 2.35 -18.78
N GLY A 366 -13.95 2.89 -19.15
CA GLY A 366 -14.31 4.27 -18.82
C GLY A 366 -14.44 4.51 -17.31
N LEU A 367 -14.96 3.51 -16.59
CA LEU A 367 -15.11 3.55 -15.14
C LEU A 367 -13.76 3.67 -14.43
N TRP A 368 -12.75 2.89 -14.82
CA TRP A 368 -11.42 2.97 -14.22
C TRP A 368 -10.64 4.21 -14.66
N LYS A 369 -10.75 4.61 -15.93
CA LYS A 369 -10.09 5.81 -16.46
C LYS A 369 -10.50 7.08 -15.69
N SER A 370 -11.74 7.14 -15.24
CA SER A 370 -12.26 8.28 -14.48
C SER A 370 -11.57 8.53 -13.13
N LEU A 371 -10.84 7.55 -12.56
CA LEU A 371 -10.10 7.70 -11.30
C LEU A 371 -9.07 8.84 -11.33
N PHE A 372 -8.54 9.13 -12.51
CA PHE A 372 -7.49 10.13 -12.71
C PHE A 372 -8.01 11.43 -13.35
N ASN A 373 -9.30 11.53 -13.63
CA ASN A 373 -9.94 12.75 -14.14
C ASN A 373 -10.28 13.69 -12.95
N LYS A 374 -9.60 14.84 -12.87
CA LYS A 374 -9.77 15.82 -11.77
C LYS A 374 -11.23 16.30 -11.64
N GLU A 375 -11.90 16.57 -12.75
CA GLU A 375 -13.29 17.07 -12.77
C GLU A 375 -14.30 16.02 -12.29
N THR A 376 -14.16 14.77 -12.75
CA THR A 376 -15.01 13.66 -12.30
C THR A 376 -14.83 13.36 -10.82
N THR A 377 -13.59 13.40 -10.32
CA THR A 377 -13.33 13.12 -8.89
C THR A 377 -13.77 14.25 -7.96
N ASN A 378 -13.78 15.50 -8.42
CA ASN A 378 -14.35 16.61 -7.64
C ASN A 378 -15.88 16.49 -7.54
N ASN A 379 -16.56 16.15 -8.65
CA ASN A 379 -18.01 15.94 -8.65
C ASN A 379 -18.44 14.72 -7.82
N GLU A 380 -17.64 13.64 -7.83
CA GLU A 380 -17.82 12.46 -6.96
C GLU A 380 -17.47 12.73 -5.49
N ALA A 381 -16.70 13.79 -5.19
CA ALA A 381 -16.50 14.26 -3.82
C ALA A 381 -17.68 15.15 -3.35
N THR A 382 -18.33 15.87 -4.28
CA THR A 382 -19.52 16.70 -4.01
C THR A 382 -20.78 15.87 -3.80
N GLN A 383 -21.00 14.82 -4.61
CA GLN A 383 -21.95 13.77 -4.23
C GLN A 383 -21.32 13.00 -3.09
N THR A 384 -21.87 13.03 -1.88
CA THR A 384 -21.26 12.28 -0.78
C THR A 384 -21.13 10.81 -1.21
N LEU A 385 -19.92 10.32 -1.42
CA LEU A 385 -19.60 8.94 -1.84
C LEU A 385 -20.41 7.90 -1.04
N LYS A 386 -20.71 8.24 0.22
CA LYS A 386 -21.59 7.54 1.15
C LYS A 386 -23.03 7.34 0.64
N VAL A 387 -23.64 8.34 0.01
CA VAL A 387 -25.00 8.30 -0.53
C VAL A 387 -25.07 7.36 -1.74
N ILE A 388 -24.10 7.45 -2.65
CA ILE A 388 -24.00 6.54 -3.81
C ILE A 388 -23.82 5.10 -3.33
N LYS A 389 -22.90 4.88 -2.38
CA LYS A 389 -22.67 3.57 -1.76
C LYS A 389 -23.94 3.01 -1.13
N ASN A 390 -24.63 3.79 -0.29
CA ASN A 390 -25.83 3.34 0.40
C ASN A 390 -26.95 2.97 -0.58
N ARG A 391 -27.10 3.73 -1.68
CA ARG A 391 -28.07 3.42 -2.73
C ARG A 391 -27.74 2.11 -3.44
N ILE A 392 -26.50 1.94 -3.90
CA ILE A 392 -26.06 0.70 -4.56
C ILE A 392 -26.27 -0.52 -3.67
N LEU A 393 -25.93 -0.41 -2.38
CA LEU A 393 -26.09 -1.49 -1.42
C LEU A 393 -27.56 -1.81 -1.16
N HIS A 394 -28.39 -0.79 -1.01
CA HIS A 394 -29.83 -0.97 -0.88
C HIS A 394 -30.36 -1.73 -2.10
N ASP A 395 -30.02 -1.31 -3.31
CA ASP A 395 -30.50 -1.91 -4.56
C ASP A 395 -30.01 -3.37 -4.73
N LEU A 396 -28.75 -3.66 -4.38
CA LEU A 396 -28.18 -5.02 -4.44
C LEU A 396 -28.80 -5.98 -3.43
N PHE A 397 -29.07 -5.53 -2.20
CA PHE A 397 -29.52 -6.39 -1.10
C PHE A 397 -31.03 -6.35 -0.85
N GLN A 398 -31.79 -5.54 -1.59
CA GLN A 398 -33.25 -5.49 -1.55
C GLN A 398 -33.91 -6.88 -1.71
N PRO A 399 -33.46 -7.79 -2.60
CA PRO A 399 -34.07 -9.11 -2.73
C PRO A 399 -33.99 -9.94 -1.44
N LEU A 400 -32.91 -9.80 -0.65
CA LEU A 400 -32.76 -10.52 0.62
C LEU A 400 -33.68 -9.94 1.70
N HIS A 401 -33.96 -8.63 1.66
CA HIS A 401 -34.87 -7.98 2.60
C HIS A 401 -36.33 -8.35 2.33
N ASN A 402 -36.71 -8.50 1.06
CA ASN A 402 -38.06 -8.89 0.66
C ASN A 402 -38.39 -10.36 0.99
N GLU A 403 -37.40 -11.22 1.25
CA GLU A 403 -37.62 -12.60 1.73
C GLU A 403 -38.08 -12.69 3.20
N VAL A 404 -37.75 -11.68 4.03
CA VAL A 404 -38.04 -11.72 5.48
C VAL A 404 -39.42 -11.14 5.82
N ALA A 405 -40.02 -10.40 4.88
CA ALA A 405 -41.38 -9.91 5.02
C ALA A 405 -42.37 -11.02 4.60
N PRO A 406 -43.31 -11.46 5.46
CA PRO A 406 -44.38 -12.34 5.01
C PRO A 406 -45.24 -11.59 3.97
N PRO A 407 -45.82 -12.30 2.99
CA PRO A 407 -46.70 -11.68 2.02
C PRO A 407 -47.91 -11.03 2.73
N PRO A 408 -48.45 -9.92 2.19
CA PRO A 408 -49.59 -9.22 2.76
C PRO A 408 -50.86 -10.06 2.82
#